data_AF-A8YHI4-F1
#
_entry.id   AF-A8YHI4-F1
#
_cell.length_a   1.000
_cell.length_b   1.000
_cell.length_c   1.000
_cell.angle_alpha   90.00
_cell.angle_beta   90.00
_cell.angle_gamma   90.00
#
_symmetry.space_group_name_H-M   'P 1'
#
loop_
_entity.id
_entity.type
_entity.pdbx_description
1 polymer ?
#
loop_
_entity_poly.entity_id
_entity_poly.type
_entity_poly.pdbx_seq_one_letter_code
_entity_poly.pdbx_strand_id
1 'polypeptide(L)'
;MKLKPQEIEIQNIDHLGIVAGIIDSIGIVEIINELIGVEKDEKVNAGQVVKAMIINGLGFVSKPLYMFPEYFETIACEHLIGTGVKPEYLNDDKLGRVMDKLFIKGLDTIFFIIAVKAAQKFGVSLSTSHLDSSSIHVHGQYNTSLPEVIFENQKIDNNQELEEIAVE
;
A
#
# COMPACT_ATOMS: atom_id res chain seq x y z
N MET A 1 2.76 43.96 24.30
CA MET A 1 2.61 42.92 23.26
C MET A 1 2.05 41.68 23.96
N LYS A 2 0.74 41.40 23.84
CA LYS A 2 0.14 40.20 24.46
C LYS A 2 0.46 39.00 23.57
N LEU A 3 1.27 38.07 24.05
CA LEU A 3 1.49 36.78 23.40
C LEU A 3 0.14 36.03 23.44
N LYS A 4 -0.33 35.55 22.28
CA LYS A 4 -1.49 34.66 22.22
C LYS A 4 -1.15 33.39 23.02
N PRO A 5 -2.08 32.84 23.82
CA PRO A 5 -1.85 31.55 24.45
C PRO A 5 -1.54 30.53 23.35
N GLN A 6 -0.42 29.81 23.48
CA GLN A 6 -0.15 28.69 22.60
C GLN A 6 -1.25 27.66 22.82
N GLU A 7 -2.03 27.37 21.79
CA GLU A 7 -2.95 26.25 21.79
C GLU A 7 -2.11 24.97 21.87
N ILE A 8 -2.23 24.26 22.99
CA ILE A 8 -1.57 22.97 23.20
C ILE A 8 -2.56 21.91 22.70
N GLU A 9 -2.19 21.23 21.62
CA GLU A 9 -2.93 20.08 21.10
C GLU A 9 -2.24 18.79 21.56
N ILE A 10 -3.01 17.85 22.10
CA ILE A 10 -2.52 16.56 22.57
C ILE A 10 -3.10 15.49 21.63
N GLN A 11 -2.22 14.72 20.99
CA GLN A 11 -2.60 13.65 20.07
C GLN A 11 -1.95 12.33 20.49
N ASN A 12 -2.62 11.21 20.24
CA ASN A 12 -2.10 9.88 20.54
C ASN A 12 -1.32 9.30 19.35
N ILE A 13 -0.21 8.64 19.63
CA ILE A 13 0.62 7.93 18.63
C ILE A 13 0.60 6.42 18.87
N ASP A 14 0.51 5.98 20.12
CA ASP A 14 0.46 4.58 20.54
C ASP A 14 1.57 3.70 19.92
N HIS A 15 1.28 2.42 19.66
CA HIS A 15 2.16 1.50 18.93
C HIS A 15 2.23 1.81 17.43
N LEU A 16 1.30 2.64 16.93
CA LEU A 16 1.19 2.99 15.51
C LEU A 16 2.41 3.79 15.04
N GLY A 17 3.10 4.50 15.92
CA GLY A 17 4.38 5.14 15.60
C GLY A 17 5.46 4.17 15.16
N ILE A 18 5.53 2.98 15.77
CA ILE A 18 6.48 1.92 15.36
C ILE A 18 6.07 1.36 13.99
N VAL A 19 4.77 1.11 13.80
CA VAL A 19 4.23 0.63 12.53
C VAL A 19 4.54 1.63 11.41
N ALA A 20 4.23 2.91 11.61
CA ALA A 20 4.53 3.98 10.66
C ALA A 20 6.02 4.07 10.36
N GLY A 21 6.88 4.01 11.38
CA GLY A 21 8.34 4.03 11.20
C GLY A 21 8.88 2.85 10.40
N ILE A 22 8.31 1.65 10.54
CA ILE A 22 8.68 0.48 9.72
C ILE A 22 8.22 0.67 8.28
N ILE A 23 6.99 1.15 8.06
CA ILE A 23 6.45 1.45 6.73
C ILE A 23 7.36 2.44 5.99
N ASP A 24 7.75 3.52 6.67
CA ASP A 24 8.63 4.56 6.11
C ASP A 24 10.06 4.02 5.89
N SER A 25 10.55 3.14 6.76
CA SER A 25 11.86 2.52 6.61
C SER A 25 11.97 1.63 5.38
N ILE A 26 10.90 0.88 5.08
CA ILE A 26 10.78 0.03 3.89
C ILE A 26 10.58 0.89 2.62
N GLY A 27 9.94 2.06 2.74
CA GLY A 27 9.60 2.93 1.62
C GLY A 27 8.33 2.50 0.90
N ILE A 28 7.35 1.96 1.64
CA ILE A 28 6.10 1.43 1.05
C ILE A 28 5.33 2.55 0.34
N VAL A 29 5.29 3.76 0.91
CA VAL A 29 4.55 4.89 0.33
C VAL A 29 5.08 5.20 -1.07
N GLU A 30 6.41 5.25 -1.22
CA GLU A 30 7.10 5.53 -2.47
C GLU A 30 6.86 4.42 -3.49
N ILE A 31 7.01 3.14 -3.08
CA ILE A 31 6.78 1.98 -3.94
C ILE A 31 5.35 1.99 -4.50
N ILE A 32 4.35 2.23 -3.65
CA ILE A 32 2.94 2.25 -4.07
C ILE A 32 2.68 3.42 -5.03
N ASN A 33 3.22 4.60 -4.73
CA ASN A 33 3.07 5.78 -5.58
C ASN A 33 3.74 5.60 -6.95
N GLU A 34 4.85 4.88 -7.02
CA GLU A 34 5.52 4.52 -8.28
C GLU A 34 4.68 3.54 -9.11
N LEU A 35 4.10 2.53 -8.46
CA LEU A 35 3.32 1.47 -9.14
C LEU A 35 1.94 1.92 -9.62
N ILE A 36 1.27 2.78 -8.85
CA ILE A 36 -0.11 3.23 -9.12
C ILE A 36 -0.15 4.61 -9.79
N GLY A 37 0.92 5.39 -9.64
CA GLY A 37 0.98 6.79 -10.06
C GLY A 37 0.42 7.76 -9.02
N VAL A 38 0.79 9.02 -9.17
CA VAL A 38 0.33 10.14 -8.34
C VAL A 38 -0.38 11.16 -9.22
N GLU A 39 -1.60 11.53 -8.83
CA GLU A 39 -2.36 12.59 -9.50
C GLU A 39 -2.07 13.94 -8.85
N LYS A 40 -1.89 15.01 -9.65
CA LYS A 40 -1.45 16.32 -9.15
C LYS A 40 -2.44 17.00 -8.21
N ASP A 41 -3.72 16.70 -8.35
CA ASP A 41 -4.80 17.34 -7.60
C ASP A 41 -5.31 16.46 -6.43
N GLU A 42 -4.63 15.35 -6.13
CA GLU A 42 -4.99 14.50 -5.00
C GLU A 42 -4.55 15.09 -3.67
N LYS A 43 -5.48 15.18 -2.72
CA LYS A 43 -5.20 15.61 -1.33
C LYS A 43 -4.39 14.59 -0.55
N VAL A 44 -4.50 13.31 -0.93
CA VAL A 44 -3.79 12.17 -0.33
C VAL A 44 -3.45 11.20 -1.44
N ASN A 45 -2.17 10.81 -1.52
CA ASN A 45 -1.71 9.89 -2.56
C ASN A 45 -2.00 8.43 -2.21
N ALA A 46 -1.88 7.52 -3.18
CA ALA A 46 -2.19 6.11 -2.99
C ALA A 46 -1.32 5.45 -1.90
N GLY A 47 -0.03 5.79 -1.83
CA GLY A 47 0.88 5.27 -0.81
C GLY A 47 0.48 5.67 0.61
N GLN A 48 0.06 6.92 0.82
CA GLN A 48 -0.46 7.42 2.09
C GLN A 48 -1.76 6.71 2.49
N VAL A 49 -2.64 6.43 1.52
CA VAL A 49 -3.85 5.64 1.76
C VAL A 49 -3.50 4.20 2.18
N VAL A 50 -2.55 3.56 1.52
CA VAL A 50 -2.08 2.21 1.90
C VAL A 50 -1.45 2.23 3.29
N LYS A 51 -0.64 3.23 3.61
CA LYS A 51 -0.07 3.42 4.95
C LYS A 51 -1.17 3.54 6.00
N ALA A 52 -2.21 4.33 5.74
CA ALA A 52 -3.37 4.45 6.62
C ALA A 52 -4.12 3.12 6.80
N MET A 53 -4.30 2.35 5.72
CA MET A 53 -4.92 1.02 5.78
C MET A 53 -4.12 0.04 6.63
N ILE A 54 -2.80 0.00 6.48
CA ILE A 54 -1.91 -0.86 7.27
C ILE A 54 -1.98 -0.46 8.76
N ILE A 55 -1.97 0.83 9.06
CA ILE A 55 -2.08 1.34 10.44
C ILE A 55 -3.40 0.92 11.09
N ASN A 56 -4.52 1.07 10.38
CA ASN A 56 -5.82 0.60 10.88
C ASN A 56 -5.87 -0.94 11.01
N GLY A 57 -5.28 -1.67 10.06
CA GLY A 57 -5.25 -3.13 10.05
C GLY A 57 -4.37 -3.75 11.14
N LEU A 58 -3.28 -3.08 11.51
CA LEU A 58 -2.38 -3.46 12.60
C LEU A 58 -2.73 -2.76 13.94
N GLY A 59 -3.83 -1.99 13.96
CA GLY A 59 -4.42 -1.49 15.19
C GLY A 59 -5.01 -2.64 16.02
N PHE A 60 -5.08 -2.45 17.34
CA PHE A 60 -5.77 -3.42 18.23
C PHE A 60 -7.27 -3.51 17.95
N VAL A 61 -7.86 -2.43 17.41
CA VAL A 61 -9.26 -2.38 16.99
C VAL A 61 -9.27 -1.82 15.57
N SER A 62 -9.44 -2.70 14.58
CA SER A 62 -9.61 -2.27 13.20
C SER A 62 -11.02 -1.68 13.01
N LYS A 63 -11.08 -0.53 12.35
CA LYS A 63 -12.34 0.13 12.00
C LYS A 63 -12.75 -0.23 10.57
N PRO A 64 -14.06 -0.37 10.30
CA PRO A 64 -14.56 -0.54 8.94
C PRO A 64 -14.28 0.71 8.09
N LEU A 65 -14.27 0.57 6.75
CA LEU A 65 -13.87 1.64 5.82
C LEU A 65 -14.65 2.97 6.03
N TYR A 66 -15.94 2.90 6.30
CA TYR A 66 -16.77 4.09 6.51
C TYR A 66 -16.48 4.82 7.84
N MET A 67 -15.76 4.20 8.78
CA MET A 67 -15.32 4.80 10.06
C MET A 67 -13.84 5.23 10.05
N PHE A 68 -13.16 5.17 8.90
CA PHE A 68 -11.75 5.58 8.82
C PHE A 68 -11.52 7.04 9.25
N PRO A 69 -12.31 8.03 8.79
CA PRO A 69 -12.10 9.41 9.22
C PRO A 69 -12.19 9.56 10.74
N GLU A 70 -13.22 8.98 11.37
CA GLU A 70 -13.41 9.00 12.83
C GLU A 70 -12.25 8.32 13.57
N TYR A 71 -11.67 7.26 13.01
CA TYR A 71 -10.49 6.61 13.57
C TYR A 71 -9.28 7.57 13.60
N PHE A 72 -9.01 8.24 12.49
CA PHE A 72 -7.86 9.13 12.35
C PHE A 72 -8.00 10.46 13.10
N GLU A 73 -9.19 10.81 13.58
CA GLU A 73 -9.40 11.94 14.51
C GLU A 73 -8.85 11.65 15.92
N THR A 74 -8.75 10.37 16.30
CA THR A 74 -8.32 9.97 17.65
C THR A 74 -6.81 9.83 17.82
N ILE A 75 -6.07 9.89 16.70
CA ILE A 75 -4.62 9.67 16.62
C ILE A 75 -3.94 10.81 15.86
N ALA A 76 -2.60 10.87 15.95
CA ALA A 76 -1.81 11.89 15.28
C ALA A 76 -1.71 11.64 13.75
N CYS A 77 -2.81 11.87 13.03
CA CYS A 77 -2.94 11.57 11.60
C CYS A 77 -1.81 12.16 10.74
N GLU A 78 -1.52 13.45 10.89
CA GLU A 78 -0.48 14.13 10.11
C GLU A 78 0.93 13.57 10.41
N HIS A 79 1.20 13.25 11.67
CA HIS A 79 2.49 12.67 12.08
C HIS A 79 2.66 11.22 11.62
N LEU A 80 1.57 10.45 11.60
CA LEU A 80 1.60 9.04 11.24
C LEU A 80 1.56 8.81 9.73
N ILE A 81 0.74 9.57 8.99
CA ILE A 81 0.50 9.33 7.57
C ILE A 81 1.35 10.23 6.69
N GLY A 82 1.47 11.51 7.05
CA GLY A 82 2.28 12.48 6.34
C GLY A 82 1.75 13.91 6.46
N THR A 83 2.64 14.87 6.24
CA THR A 83 2.38 16.31 6.33
C THR A 83 1.15 16.72 5.50
N GLY A 84 0.25 17.49 6.11
CA GLY A 84 -0.97 17.99 5.47
C GLY A 84 -2.09 16.96 5.28
N VAL A 85 -1.90 15.69 5.66
CA VAL A 85 -2.97 14.69 5.60
C VAL A 85 -3.94 14.91 6.75
N LYS A 86 -5.23 15.01 6.39
CA LYS A 86 -6.32 15.16 7.36
C LYS A 86 -7.19 13.91 7.39
N PRO A 87 -7.80 13.59 8.54
CA PRO A 87 -8.72 12.46 8.67
C PRO A 87 -9.85 12.45 7.61
N GLU A 88 -10.39 13.64 7.29
CA GLU A 88 -11.42 13.85 6.25
C GLU A 88 -11.02 13.38 4.84
N TYR A 89 -9.72 13.26 4.55
CA TYR A 89 -9.21 12.80 3.24
C TYR A 89 -9.18 11.27 3.13
N LEU A 90 -9.26 10.57 4.25
CA LEU A 90 -9.23 9.10 4.35
C LEU A 90 -10.66 8.55 4.40
N ASN A 91 -11.50 8.90 3.43
CA ASN A 91 -12.86 8.38 3.30
C ASN A 91 -12.92 7.09 2.47
N ASP A 92 -14.00 6.32 2.66
CA ASP A 92 -14.27 5.05 2.00
C ASP A 92 -14.18 5.12 0.47
N ASP A 93 -14.63 6.21 -0.15
CA ASP A 93 -14.49 6.46 -1.58
C ASP A 93 -13.02 6.46 -2.05
N LYS A 94 -12.15 7.20 -1.34
CA LYS A 94 -10.72 7.26 -1.68
C LYS A 94 -10.03 5.93 -1.39
N LEU A 95 -10.37 5.29 -0.29
CA LEU A 95 -9.87 3.97 0.08
C LEU A 95 -10.24 2.92 -0.97
N GLY A 96 -11.52 2.84 -1.36
CA GLY A 96 -12.03 1.91 -2.36
C GLY A 96 -11.35 2.08 -3.71
N ARG A 97 -11.24 3.32 -4.21
CA ARG A 97 -10.53 3.60 -5.48
C ARG A 97 -9.06 3.15 -5.45
N VAL A 98 -8.37 3.30 -4.33
CA VAL A 98 -6.98 2.83 -4.19
C VAL A 98 -6.95 1.30 -4.17
N MET A 99 -7.88 0.63 -3.50
CA MET A 99 -8.00 -0.83 -3.53
C MET A 99 -8.26 -1.35 -4.94
N ASP A 100 -9.10 -0.68 -5.72
CA ASP A 100 -9.35 -1.05 -7.12
C ASP A 100 -8.07 -0.91 -7.96
N LYS A 101 -7.33 0.20 -7.80
CA LYS A 101 -6.04 0.41 -8.49
C LYS A 101 -5.02 -0.67 -8.09
N LEU A 102 -4.94 -1.03 -6.81
CA LEU A 102 -4.06 -2.11 -6.30
C LEU A 102 -4.44 -3.47 -6.92
N PHE A 103 -5.74 -3.76 -7.01
CA PHE A 103 -6.24 -5.00 -7.60
C PHE A 103 -5.86 -5.10 -9.08
N ILE A 104 -6.07 -4.03 -9.86
CA ILE A 104 -5.74 -3.98 -11.29
C ILE A 104 -4.23 -4.17 -11.51
N LYS A 105 -3.38 -3.61 -10.64
CA LYS A 105 -1.91 -3.75 -10.75
C LYS A 105 -1.40 -5.13 -10.33
N GLY A 106 -2.19 -5.89 -9.56
CA GLY A 106 -1.83 -7.22 -9.08
C GLY A 106 -1.19 -7.19 -7.70
N LEU A 107 -1.93 -7.69 -6.70
CA LEU A 107 -1.49 -7.70 -5.30
C LEU A 107 -0.23 -8.55 -5.09
N ASP A 108 -0.09 -9.67 -5.79
CA ASP A 108 1.07 -10.56 -5.70
C ASP A 108 2.36 -9.84 -6.11
N THR A 109 2.31 -9.09 -7.21
CA THR A 109 3.44 -8.29 -7.71
C THR A 109 3.81 -7.19 -6.72
N ILE A 110 2.81 -6.48 -6.19
CA ILE A 110 3.04 -5.42 -5.19
C ILE A 110 3.67 -6.01 -3.93
N PHE A 111 3.11 -7.11 -3.41
CA PHE A 111 3.62 -7.78 -2.23
C PHE A 111 5.06 -8.26 -2.44
N PHE A 112 5.36 -8.88 -3.58
CA PHE A 112 6.70 -9.35 -3.91
C PHE A 112 7.72 -8.20 -3.92
N ILE A 113 7.41 -7.09 -4.58
CA ILE A 113 8.29 -5.91 -4.63
C ILE A 113 8.57 -5.37 -3.22
N ILE A 114 7.53 -5.24 -2.40
CA ILE A 114 7.66 -4.78 -1.00
C ILE A 114 8.51 -5.75 -0.18
N ALA A 115 8.27 -7.07 -0.30
CA ALA A 115 9.00 -8.10 0.43
C ALA A 115 10.49 -8.10 0.08
N VAL A 116 10.83 -8.00 -1.21
CA VAL A 116 12.23 -7.90 -1.67
C VAL A 116 12.90 -6.64 -1.11
N LYS A 117 12.21 -5.49 -1.18
CA LYS A 117 12.73 -4.22 -0.64
C LYS A 117 12.94 -4.29 0.88
N ALA A 118 12.01 -4.89 1.61
CA ALA A 118 12.13 -5.08 3.05
C ALA A 118 13.31 -6.00 3.40
N ALA A 119 13.45 -7.14 2.72
CA ALA A 119 14.56 -8.08 2.93
C ALA A 119 15.92 -7.40 2.69
N GLN A 120 16.04 -6.62 1.61
CA GLN A 120 17.24 -5.82 1.31
C GLN A 120 17.49 -4.75 2.38
N LYS A 121 16.46 -4.01 2.79
CA LYS A 121 16.55 -2.93 3.78
C LYS A 121 17.07 -3.43 5.13
N PHE A 122 16.61 -4.60 5.56
CA PHE A 122 16.96 -5.17 6.86
C PHE A 122 18.10 -6.19 6.81
N GLY A 123 18.76 -6.36 5.66
CA GLY A 123 19.91 -7.25 5.50
C GLY A 123 19.58 -8.73 5.73
N VAL A 124 18.34 -9.15 5.43
CA VAL A 124 17.92 -10.55 5.56
C VAL A 124 18.66 -11.38 4.50
N SER A 125 19.41 -12.39 4.94
CA SER A 125 20.13 -13.29 4.04
C SER A 125 19.16 -14.12 3.19
N LEU A 126 19.25 -13.99 1.86
CA LEU A 126 18.42 -14.69 0.89
C LEU A 126 19.12 -15.95 0.35
N SER A 127 19.70 -16.78 1.22
CA SER A 127 20.41 -18.01 0.79
C SER A 127 19.50 -18.97 0.01
N THR A 128 18.19 -18.91 0.25
CA THR A 128 17.13 -19.60 -0.51
C THR A 128 15.89 -18.72 -0.52
N SER A 129 15.25 -18.57 -1.69
CA SER A 129 14.00 -17.81 -1.83
C SER A 129 12.94 -18.68 -2.46
N HIS A 130 11.89 -19.01 -1.70
CA HIS A 130 10.67 -19.65 -2.21
C HIS A 130 9.52 -18.66 -2.08
N LEU A 131 8.87 -18.37 -3.21
CA LEU A 131 7.64 -17.60 -3.24
C LEU A 131 6.47 -18.59 -3.13
N ASP A 132 5.99 -18.81 -1.91
CA ASP A 132 4.79 -19.61 -1.66
C ASP A 132 3.58 -18.67 -1.60
N SER A 133 2.92 -18.45 -2.74
CA SER A 133 1.71 -17.63 -2.81
C SER A 133 0.48 -18.51 -2.61
N SER A 134 -0.37 -18.16 -1.65
CA SER A 134 -1.68 -18.78 -1.46
C SER A 134 -2.75 -17.94 -2.17
N SER A 135 -3.47 -18.54 -3.14
CA SER A 135 -4.62 -17.91 -3.78
C SER A 135 -5.94 -18.38 -3.16
N ILE A 136 -6.93 -17.47 -3.11
CA ILE A 136 -8.31 -17.81 -2.78
C ILE A 136 -9.19 -17.59 -4.01
N HIS A 137 -9.98 -18.59 -4.38
CA HIS A 137 -10.86 -18.52 -5.54
C HIS A 137 -12.31 -18.63 -5.09
N VAL A 138 -13.12 -17.64 -5.46
CA VAL A 138 -14.56 -17.64 -5.25
C VAL A 138 -15.22 -18.13 -6.53
N HIS A 139 -16.20 -19.04 -6.39
CA HIS A 139 -16.94 -19.61 -7.50
C HIS A 139 -18.40 -19.18 -7.43
N GLY A 140 -18.96 -18.78 -8.56
CA GLY A 140 -20.36 -18.34 -8.68
C GLY A 140 -20.66 -17.82 -10.08
N GLN A 141 -21.94 -17.69 -10.42
CA GLN A 141 -22.36 -17.07 -11.67
C GLN A 141 -22.25 -15.55 -11.53
N TYR A 142 -21.18 -14.99 -12.10
CA TYR A 142 -21.00 -13.54 -12.15
C TYR A 142 -21.82 -12.96 -13.30
N ASN A 143 -22.61 -11.93 -13.02
CA ASN A 143 -23.37 -11.21 -14.05
C ASN A 143 -22.47 -10.30 -14.91
N THR A 144 -21.18 -10.21 -14.61
CA THR A 144 -20.22 -9.30 -15.24
C THR A 144 -18.83 -9.92 -15.26
N SER A 145 -18.06 -9.64 -16.31
CA SER A 145 -16.65 -10.02 -16.40
C SER A 145 -15.81 -9.17 -15.43
N LEU A 146 -14.89 -9.81 -14.71
CA LEU A 146 -13.90 -9.11 -13.88
C LEU A 146 -12.90 -8.36 -14.76
N PRO A 147 -12.36 -7.22 -14.29
CA PRO A 147 -11.26 -6.55 -14.99
C PRO A 147 -10.01 -7.42 -15.01
N GLU A 148 -9.27 -7.39 -16.13
CA GLU A 148 -7.99 -8.09 -16.25
C GLU A 148 -6.91 -7.41 -15.39
N VAL A 149 -6.14 -8.23 -14.68
CA VAL A 149 -4.96 -7.78 -13.92
C VAL A 149 -3.83 -7.52 -14.91
N ILE A 150 -3.24 -6.31 -14.86
CA ILE A 150 -2.15 -5.91 -15.74
C ILE A 150 -0.84 -6.44 -15.15
N PHE A 151 -0.35 -7.56 -15.68
CA PHE A 151 1.03 -7.97 -15.43
C PHE A 151 1.97 -7.18 -16.35
N GLU A 152 2.82 -6.33 -15.79
CA GLU A 152 3.95 -5.77 -16.53
C GLU A 152 4.96 -6.88 -16.80
N ASN A 153 4.83 -7.53 -17.96
CA ASN A 153 5.90 -8.38 -18.48
C ASN A 153 7.11 -7.47 -18.74
N GLN A 154 8.16 -7.62 -17.93
CA GLN A 154 9.48 -7.14 -18.32
C GLN A 154 9.79 -7.79 -19.67
N LYS A 155 9.89 -6.99 -20.74
CA LYS A 155 10.48 -7.44 -21.99
C LYS A 155 11.90 -7.88 -21.67
N ILE A 156 12.09 -9.18 -21.54
CA ILE A 156 13.39 -9.80 -21.73
C ILE A 156 13.67 -9.61 -23.22
N ASP A 157 14.65 -8.77 -23.55
CA ASP A 157 15.17 -8.67 -24.92
C ASP A 157 15.71 -10.06 -25.31
N ASN A 158 14.88 -10.82 -26.02
CA ASN A 158 15.26 -12.09 -26.61
C ASN A 158 16.19 -11.83 -27.79
N ASN A 159 17.49 -11.76 -27.51
CA ASN A 159 18.52 -12.11 -28.48
C ASN A 159 19.17 -13.41 -28.04
N GLN A 160 18.60 -14.53 -28.50
CA GLN A 160 19.41 -15.69 -28.89
C GLN A 160 18.60 -16.60 -29.80
N GLU A 161 19.28 -17.03 -30.85
CA GLU A 161 18.77 -17.57 -32.10
C GLU A 161 18.08 -18.93 -31.95
N LEU A 162 17.16 -19.13 -32.88
CA LEU A 162 16.57 -20.37 -33.33
C LEU A 162 17.62 -21.49 -33.47
N GLU A 163 17.43 -22.61 -32.79
CA GLU A 163 17.72 -23.92 -33.37
C GLU A 163 16.54 -24.86 -33.07
N GLU A 164 15.83 -25.20 -34.15
CA GLU A 164 14.89 -26.31 -34.26
C GLU A 164 15.60 -27.64 -34.00
N ILE A 165 15.07 -28.49 -33.11
CA ILE A 165 15.03 -29.95 -33.26
C ILE A 165 13.78 -30.44 -32.49
N ALA A 166 12.61 -30.53 -33.12
CA ALA A 166 12.06 -31.73 -33.78
C ALA A 166 11.80 -32.91 -32.82
N VAL A 167 10.51 -33.09 -32.50
CA VAL A 167 9.73 -34.34 -32.39
C VAL A 167 10.51 -35.63 -32.06
N GLU A 168 10.39 -36.09 -30.82
CA GLU A 168 9.78 -37.38 -30.42
C GLU A 168 9.47 -37.36 -28.91
#